data_AF-A0A2N2SU59-F1
#
_entry.id   AF-A0A2N2SU59-F1
#
_cell.length_a   1.000
_cell.length_b   1.000
_cell.length_c   1.000
_cell.angle_alpha   90.00
_cell.angle_beta   90.00
_cell.angle_gamma   90.00
#
_symmetry.space_group_name_H-M   'P 1'
#
loop_
_entity.id
_entity.type
_entity.pdbx_description
1 polymer ?
#
loop_
_entity_poly.entity_id
_entity_poly.type
_entity_poly.pdbx_seq_one_letter_code
_entity_poly.pdbx_strand_id
1 'polypeptide(L)' 'NAQGKNELVHTLNGSGLAVGRTLVAVLENYQNAHGSVTVPEPLRPYLGGMQSLQA' A
#
# COMPACT_ATOMS: atom_id res chain seq x y z
N ASN A 1 14.97 22.04 26.39
CA ASN A 1 16.36 22.55 26.46
C ASN A 1 16.96 22.43 27.85
N ALA A 2 18.28 22.60 27.97
CA ALA A 2 19.02 22.73 29.23
C ALA A 2 18.52 23.88 30.16
N GLN A 3 17.48 24.63 29.75
CA GLN A 3 16.90 25.78 30.45
C GLN A 3 15.48 25.49 30.97
N GLY A 4 14.99 24.24 30.88
CA GLY A 4 13.69 23.83 31.42
C GLY A 4 12.46 24.45 30.71
N LYS A 5 12.62 24.98 29.50
CA LYS A 5 11.53 25.56 28.71
C LYS A 5 10.97 24.55 27.72
N ASN A 6 9.68 24.72 27.40
CA ASN A 6 9.03 23.99 26.31
C ASN A 6 9.67 24.35 24.96
N GLU A 7 9.81 23.35 24.09
CA GLU A 7 10.33 23.51 22.73
C GLU A 7 9.36 22.85 21.75
N LEU A 8 9.22 23.46 20.56
CA LEU A 8 8.42 22.88 19.50
C LEU A 8 9.16 21.68 18.90
N VAL A 9 8.41 20.62 18.60
CA VAL A 9 8.95 19.45 17.88
C VAL A 9 9.04 19.73 16.38
N HIS A 10 9.94 19.02 15.71
CA HIS A 10 9.89 18.91 14.25
C HIS A 10 8.77 17.96 13.84
N THR A 11 8.11 18.26 12.73
CA THR A 11 7.09 17.38 12.14
C THR A 11 7.60 16.81 10.82
N LEU A 12 7.26 15.55 10.55
CA LEU A 12 7.48 14.89 9.27
C LEU A 12 6.17 14.26 8.81
N ASN A 13 5.97 14.22 7.50
CA ASN A 13 4.89 13.48 6.88
C ASN A 13 5.38 12.86 5.56
N GLY A 14 4.79 11.74 5.19
CA GLY A 14 5.08 11.00 3.97
C GLY A 14 4.05 9.91 3.76
N SER A 15 3.60 9.70 2.53
CA SER A 15 2.61 8.67 2.23
C SER A 15 3.23 7.28 2.38
N GLY A 16 2.68 6.47 3.29
CA GLY A 16 2.99 5.04 3.41
C GLY A 16 2.29 4.17 2.36
N LEU A 17 1.34 4.79 1.64
CA LEU A 17 1.11 4.80 0.19
C LEU A 17 -0.27 5.45 -0.06
N ALA A 18 -0.57 5.86 -1.30
CA ALA A 18 -1.91 6.32 -1.66
C ALA A 18 -2.73 5.15 -2.22
N VAL A 19 -3.67 4.62 -1.42
CA VAL A 19 -4.38 3.34 -1.70
C VAL A 19 -4.92 3.23 -3.13
N GLY A 20 -5.61 4.26 -3.62
CA GLY A 20 -6.16 4.24 -4.99
C GLY A 20 -5.09 4.16 -6.09
N ARG A 21 -3.95 4.85 -5.90
CA ARG A 21 -2.82 4.78 -6.86
C ARG A 21 -2.11 3.44 -6.79
N THR A 22 -1.95 2.90 -5.58
CA THR A 22 -1.37 1.57 -5.38
C THR A 22 -2.25 0.48 -6.02
N LEU A 23 -3.57 0.61 -5.95
CA LEU A 23 -4.47 -0.33 -6.63
C LEU A 23 -4.23 -0.34 -8.14
N VAL A 24 -4.14 0.83 -8.80
CA VAL A 24 -3.85 0.90 -10.24
C VAL A 24 -2.52 0.23 -10.57
N ALA A 25 -1.46 0.52 -9.80
CA ALA A 25 -0.16 -0.11 -10.00
C ALA A 25 -0.21 -1.64 -9.84
N VAL A 26 -0.98 -2.16 -8.87
CA VAL A 26 -1.19 -3.60 -8.70
C VAL A 26 -1.92 -4.20 -9.89
N LEU A 27 -2.99 -3.58 -10.37
CA LEU A 27 -3.74 -4.07 -11.52
C LEU A 27 -2.86 -4.14 -12.78
N GLU A 28 -2.08 -3.10 -13.06
CA GLU A 28 -1.22 -3.04 -14.26
C GLU A 28 -0.05 -4.03 -14.19
N ASN A 29 0.61 -4.17 -13.04
CA ASN A 29 1.81 -5.01 -12.92
C ASN A 29 1.51 -6.49 -12.74
N TYR A 30 0.29 -6.84 -12.30
CA TYR A 30 -0.11 -8.21 -12.03
C TYR A 30 -1.20 -8.73 -12.97
N GLN A 31 -1.56 -7.99 -14.01
CA GLN A 31 -2.46 -8.49 -15.05
C GLN A 31 -1.83 -9.68 -15.78
N ASN A 32 -2.64 -10.69 -16.06
CA ASN A 32 -2.29 -11.85 -16.85
C ASN A 32 -2.89 -11.70 -18.27
N ALA A 33 -2.32 -12.40 -19.25
CA ALA A 33 -2.72 -12.28 -20.66
C ALA A 33 -4.22 -12.54 -20.94
N HIS A 34 -4.89 -13.28 -20.07
CA HIS A 34 -6.32 -13.60 -20.17
C HIS A 34 -7.22 -12.70 -19.31
N GLY A 35 -6.69 -11.58 -18.80
CA GLY A 35 -7.46 -10.53 -18.10
C GLY A 35 -7.62 -10.71 -16.58
N SER A 36 -7.19 -11.84 -16.02
CA SER A 36 -7.13 -12.00 -14.56
C SER A 36 -5.99 -11.17 -13.95
N VAL A 37 -6.06 -10.88 -12.65
CA VAL A 37 -4.98 -10.19 -11.93
C VAL A 37 -4.48 -11.08 -10.80
N THR A 38 -3.20 -11.39 -10.82
CA THR A 38 -2.55 -12.15 -9.74
C THR A 38 -2.52 -11.32 -8.46
N VAL A 39 -3.03 -11.85 -7.34
CA VAL A 39 -2.97 -11.16 -6.05
C VAL A 39 -1.53 -11.23 -5.52
N PRO A 40 -0.88 -10.08 -5.23
CA PRO A 40 0.45 -10.04 -4.62
C PRO A 40 0.47 -10.85 -3.33
N GLU A 41 1.51 -11.65 -3.14
CA GLU A 41 1.62 -12.59 -2.03
C GLU A 41 1.40 -11.96 -0.63
N PRO A 42 1.93 -10.75 -0.35
CA PRO A 42 1.68 -10.07 0.94
C PRO A 42 0.22 -9.66 1.18
N LEU A 43 -0.59 -9.53 0.12
CA LEU A 43 -2.01 -9.11 0.24
C LEU A 43 -2.96 -10.29 0.48
N ARG A 44 -2.55 -11.53 0.17
CA ARG A 44 -3.42 -12.71 0.23
C ARG A 44 -4.02 -12.96 1.63
N PRO A 45 -3.31 -12.79 2.76
CA PRO A 45 -3.90 -12.96 4.09
C PRO A 45 -5.06 -12.00 4.38
N TYR A 46 -5.04 -10.82 3.77
CA TYR A 46 -6.10 -9.80 3.91
C TYR A 46 -7.30 -10.05 2.99
N LEU A 47 -7.17 -10.99 2.04
CA LEU A 47 -8.18 -11.33 1.04
C LEU A 47 -8.63 -12.80 1.18
N GLY A 48 -8.55 -13.39 2.37
CA GLY A 48 -9.00 -14.76 2.62
C GLY A 48 -8.18 -15.84 1.89
N GLY A 49 -6.92 -15.57 1.60
CA GLY A 49 -6.04 -16.47 0.84
C GLY A 49 -6.24 -16.42 -0.67
N MET A 50 -7.04 -15.47 -1.19
CA MET A 50 -7.30 -15.30 -2.62
C MET A 50 -6.00 -15.10 -3.41
N GLN A 51 -5.85 -15.85 -4.50
CA GLN A 51 -4.63 -15.83 -5.33
C GLN A 51 -4.79 -15.03 -6.63
N SER A 52 -6.03 -14.84 -7.12
CA SER A 52 -6.31 -14.12 -8.36
C SER A 52 -7.67 -13.43 -8.31
N LEU A 53 -7.78 -12.27 -8.95
CA LEU A 53 -9.03 -11.60 -9.31
C LEU A 53 -9.43 -12.00 -10.73
N GLN A 54 -10.74 -12.10 -10.97
CA GLN A 54 -11.34 -12.35 -12.29
C GLN A 54 -12.28 -11.18 -12.63
N ALA A 55 -12.43 -10.90 -13.92
CA ALA A 55 -13.40 -9.94 -14.43
C ALA A 55 -14.82 -10.53 -14.45
#